data_AF-A0A538SIQ8-F1
#
_entry.id   AF-A0A538SIQ8-F1
#
_cell.length_a   1.000
_cell.length_b   1.000
_cell.length_c   1.000
_cell.angle_alpha   90.00
_cell.angle_beta   90.00
_cell.angle_gamma   90.00
#
_symmetry.space_group_name_H-M   'P 1'
#
loop_
_entity.id
_entity.type
_entity.pdbx_description
1 polymer ?
#
loop_
_entity_poly.entity_id
_entity_poly.type
_entity_poly.pdbx_seq_one_letter_code
_entity_poly.pdbx_strand_id
1 'polypeptide(L)'
;ADADALIVAIQVPTPLVTPALMAQALAGRTKPLVVVALSMPRAVSPEVASLPGVTLVDLSRLEDAVELTRKLREREIPLVETLLEAELERFEEEAHEHAARPLVAELRVRAEAIRKAEVERAVAAGDIDAEMLDRVTRRLVDRLLRVPSAALRLGARPRAGGAGPLECVLGEGE
;
A
#
# COMPACT_ATOMS: atom_id res chain seq x y z
N ALA A 1 -33.43 23.47 -26.93
CA ALA A 1 -32.62 22.51 -26.17
C ALA A 1 -33.58 21.65 -25.35
N ASP A 2 -33.55 20.33 -25.57
CA ASP A 2 -34.66 19.43 -25.19
C ASP A 2 -34.37 18.58 -23.93
N ALA A 3 -33.22 18.75 -23.29
CA ALA A 3 -32.88 18.03 -22.07
C ALA A 3 -33.60 18.61 -20.84
N ASP A 4 -34.04 17.75 -19.93
CA ASP A 4 -34.63 18.14 -18.63
C ASP A 4 -33.64 18.08 -17.47
N ALA A 5 -32.50 17.41 -17.69
CA ALA A 5 -31.39 17.35 -16.75
C ALA A 5 -30.04 17.52 -17.46
N LEU A 6 -29.11 18.21 -16.80
CA LEU A 6 -27.71 18.37 -17.19
C LEU A 6 -26.84 17.78 -16.07
N ILE A 7 -26.08 16.74 -16.36
CA ILE A 7 -25.12 16.15 -15.41
C ILE A 7 -23.72 16.59 -15.80
N VAL A 8 -23.02 17.23 -14.88
CA VAL A 8 -21.66 17.72 -15.08
C VAL A 8 -20.73 16.99 -14.11
N ALA A 9 -19.92 16.10 -14.67
CA ALA A 9 -18.94 15.28 -13.95
C ALA A 9 -17.59 15.29 -14.70
N ILE A 10 -17.08 16.50 -14.95
CA ILE A 10 -15.80 16.73 -15.63
C ILE A 10 -14.82 17.44 -14.70
N GLN A 11 -13.52 17.11 -14.80
CA GLN A 11 -12.48 17.82 -14.06
C GLN A 11 -11.96 18.98 -14.91
N VAL A 12 -12.18 20.22 -14.44
CA VAL A 12 -11.72 21.45 -15.11
C VAL A 12 -11.21 22.45 -14.06
N PRO A 13 -10.20 23.27 -14.39
CA PRO A 13 -9.64 24.23 -13.46
C PRO A 13 -10.57 25.43 -13.22
N THR A 14 -11.46 25.74 -14.15
CA THR A 14 -12.43 26.83 -14.05
C THR A 14 -13.83 26.35 -14.46
N PRO A 15 -14.91 26.99 -13.96
CA PRO A 15 -16.26 26.60 -14.32
C PRO A 15 -16.51 26.72 -15.83
N LEU A 16 -16.83 25.59 -16.45
CA LEU A 16 -17.22 25.51 -17.86
C LEU A 16 -18.66 25.98 -18.05
N VAL A 17 -19.55 25.61 -17.12
CA VAL A 17 -20.96 26.00 -17.14
C VAL A 17 -21.11 27.31 -16.36
N THR A 18 -21.17 28.41 -17.11
CA THR A 18 -21.30 29.77 -16.58
C THR A 18 -22.73 30.28 -16.66
N PRO A 19 -23.11 31.32 -15.89
CA PRO A 19 -24.44 31.92 -15.99
C PRO A 19 -24.74 32.47 -17.38
N ALA A 20 -23.74 33.04 -18.06
CA ALA A 20 -23.88 33.55 -19.42
C ALA A 20 -24.21 32.44 -20.43
N LEU A 21 -23.49 31.31 -20.36
CA LEU A 21 -23.75 30.14 -21.21
C LEU A 21 -25.15 29.57 -20.93
N MET A 22 -25.52 29.48 -19.66
CA MET A 22 -26.83 28.96 -19.25
C MET A 22 -27.98 29.88 -19.64
N ALA A 23 -27.83 31.20 -19.51
CA ALA A 23 -28.86 32.16 -19.93
C ALA A 23 -29.16 32.04 -21.43
N GLN A 24 -28.13 31.82 -22.26
CA GLN A 24 -28.31 31.56 -23.69
C GLN A 24 -29.03 30.22 -23.93
N ALA A 25 -28.65 29.17 -23.21
CA ALA A 25 -29.25 27.84 -23.34
C ALA A 25 -30.72 27.78 -22.87
N LEU A 26 -31.11 28.65 -21.94
CA LEU A 26 -32.47 28.76 -21.38
C LEU A 26 -33.37 29.73 -22.16
N ALA A 27 -32.84 30.47 -23.13
CA ALA A 27 -33.62 31.41 -23.91
C ALA A 27 -34.80 30.71 -24.62
N GLY A 28 -36.03 31.18 -24.36
CA GLY A 28 -37.25 30.59 -24.93
C GLY A 28 -37.65 29.24 -24.31
N ARG A 29 -36.93 28.74 -23.30
CA ARG A 29 -37.28 27.52 -22.59
C ARG A 29 -38.39 27.81 -21.56
N THR A 30 -39.44 27.01 -21.59
CA THR A 30 -40.58 27.10 -20.65
C THR A 30 -40.54 26.01 -19.57
N LYS A 31 -39.78 24.93 -19.79
CA LYS A 31 -39.62 23.82 -18.84
C LYS A 31 -38.46 24.08 -17.87
N PRO A 32 -38.55 23.66 -16.61
CA PRO A 32 -37.42 23.74 -15.69
C PRO A 32 -36.27 22.82 -16.13
N LEU A 33 -35.04 23.11 -15.70
CA LEU A 33 -33.84 22.32 -15.94
C LEU A 33 -33.17 21.98 -14.60
N VAL A 34 -32.91 20.70 -14.37
CA VAL A 34 -32.11 20.25 -13.23
C VAL A 34 -30.64 20.16 -13.65
N VAL A 35 -29.75 20.82 -12.92
CA VAL A 35 -28.31 20.75 -13.15
C VAL A 35 -27.69 20.00 -11.98
N VAL A 36 -27.09 18.84 -12.25
CA VAL A 36 -26.39 18.04 -11.24
C VAL A 36 -24.88 18.23 -11.43
N ALA A 37 -24.24 18.88 -10.48
CA ALA A 37 -22.81 19.21 -10.51
C ALA A 37 -22.03 18.32 -9.54
N LEU A 38 -21.29 17.34 -10.07
CA LEU A 38 -20.52 16.34 -9.30
C LEU A 38 -19.00 16.54 -9.41
N SER A 39 -18.55 17.65 -9.99
CA SER A 39 -17.15 17.93 -10.26
C SER A 39 -16.41 18.58 -9.08
N MET A 40 -15.15 18.17 -8.87
CA MET A 40 -14.17 18.86 -8.01
C MET A 40 -12.84 19.03 -8.78
N PRO A 41 -12.34 20.26 -9.01
CA PRO A 41 -12.96 21.58 -8.76
C PRO A 41 -14.30 21.79 -9.48
N ARG A 42 -15.11 22.76 -9.02
CA ARG A 42 -16.48 22.96 -9.53
C ARG A 42 -16.47 23.35 -11.01
N ALA A 43 -17.05 22.49 -11.85
CA ALA A 43 -17.21 22.73 -13.28
C ALA A 43 -18.45 23.60 -13.62
N VAL A 44 -19.34 23.82 -12.66
CA VAL A 44 -20.54 24.66 -12.78
C VAL A 44 -20.42 25.83 -11.81
N SER A 45 -20.64 27.05 -12.31
CA SER A 45 -20.64 28.25 -11.46
C SER A 45 -21.82 28.20 -10.47
N PRO A 46 -21.62 28.50 -9.17
CA PRO A 46 -22.71 28.57 -8.19
C PRO A 46 -23.81 29.57 -8.58
N GLU A 47 -23.45 30.62 -9.31
CA GLU A 47 -24.36 31.67 -9.79
C GLU A 47 -25.42 31.14 -10.77
N VAL A 48 -25.21 29.96 -11.37
CA VAL A 48 -26.20 29.28 -12.22
C VAL A 48 -27.48 28.95 -11.42
N ALA A 49 -27.38 28.77 -10.11
CA ALA A 49 -28.54 28.53 -9.24
C ALA A 49 -29.51 29.73 -9.16
N SER A 50 -29.05 30.93 -9.51
CA SER A 50 -29.86 32.16 -9.50
C SER A 50 -30.69 32.34 -10.77
N LEU A 51 -30.50 31.50 -11.79
CA LEU A 51 -31.22 31.62 -13.06
C LEU A 51 -32.65 31.08 -12.94
N PRO A 52 -33.65 31.80 -13.50
CA PRO A 52 -35.04 31.34 -13.49
C PRO A 52 -35.20 29.97 -14.16
N GLY A 53 -35.95 29.08 -13.52
CA GLY A 53 -36.21 27.74 -14.05
C GLY A 53 -35.04 26.75 -13.92
N VAL A 54 -33.96 27.10 -13.21
CA VAL A 54 -32.83 26.19 -12.94
C VAL A 54 -32.87 25.68 -11.51
N THR A 55 -32.67 24.37 -11.33
CA THR A 55 -32.39 23.77 -10.03
C THR A 55 -30.98 23.20 -10.04
N LEU A 56 -30.04 23.86 -9.36
CA LEU A 56 -28.68 23.35 -9.18
C LEU A 56 -28.65 22.41 -7.97
N VAL A 57 -28.21 21.17 -8.20
CA VAL A 57 -27.88 20.17 -7.20
C VAL A 57 -26.38 19.94 -7.29
N ASP A 58 -25.64 20.38 -6.29
CA ASP A 58 -24.20 20.15 -6.20
C ASP A 58 -23.88 19.21 -5.03
N LEU A 59 -22.59 18.86 -4.91
CA LEU A 59 -22.12 17.98 -3.84
C LEU A 59 -22.46 18.53 -2.45
N SER A 60 -22.44 19.86 -2.27
CA SER A 60 -22.76 20.53 -1.01
C SER A 60 -24.24 20.36 -0.62
N ARG A 61 -25.16 20.34 -1.57
CA ARG A 61 -26.58 20.03 -1.31
C ARG A 61 -26.84 18.53 -1.08
N LEU A 62 -25.97 17.66 -1.60
CA LEU A 62 -26.10 16.23 -1.39
C LEU A 62 -25.70 15.83 0.04
N GLU A 63 -24.82 16.60 0.70
CA GLU A 63 -24.41 16.37 2.09
C GLU A 63 -25.60 16.33 3.06
N ASP A 64 -26.61 17.19 2.89
CA ASP A 64 -27.82 17.21 3.74
C ASP A 64 -28.69 15.95 3.59
N ALA A 65 -28.70 15.34 2.40
CA ALA A 65 -29.43 14.09 2.14
C ALA A 65 -28.67 12.84 2.62
N VAL A 66 -27.40 12.99 3.01
CA VAL A 66 -26.49 11.87 3.35
C VAL A 66 -26.59 11.47 4.82
N GLU A 67 -27.26 12.22 5.70
CA GLU A 67 -27.37 11.93 7.14
C GLU A 67 -27.87 10.49 7.45
N LEU A 68 -28.85 9.99 6.70
CA LEU A 68 -29.36 8.62 6.84
C LEU A 68 -28.35 7.57 6.34
N THR A 69 -27.69 7.86 5.22
CA THR A 69 -26.64 7.00 4.64
C THR A 69 -25.39 6.98 5.52
N ARG A 70 -25.09 8.09 6.20
CA ARG A 70 -23.97 8.24 7.12
C ARG A 70 -24.08 7.29 8.31
N LYS A 71 -25.25 7.21 8.95
CA LYS A 71 -25.50 6.27 10.06
C LYS A 71 -25.35 4.80 9.65
N LEU A 72 -25.70 4.46 8.41
CA LEU A 72 -25.47 3.11 7.88
C LEU A 72 -23.98 2.84 7.71
N ARG A 73 -23.20 3.80 7.17
CA ARG A 73 -21.74 3.67 7.03
C ARG A 73 -21.02 3.63 8.37
N GLU A 74 -21.48 4.40 9.36
CA GLU A 74 -20.89 4.42 10.71
C GLU A 74 -20.97 3.06 11.40
N ARG A 75 -22.02 2.27 11.13
CA ARG A 75 -22.17 0.91 11.68
C ARG A 75 -21.17 -0.09 11.09
N GLU A 76 -20.64 0.17 9.91
CA GLU A 76 -19.65 -0.67 9.24
C GLU A 76 -18.21 -0.34 9.68
N ILE A 77 -17.98 0.78 10.37
CA ILE A 77 -16.65 1.21 10.82
C ILE A 77 -15.93 0.12 11.63
N PRO A 78 -16.54 -0.51 12.65
CA PRO A 78 -15.84 -1.52 13.45
C PRO A 78 -15.39 -2.74 12.62
N LEU A 79 -16.19 -3.12 11.62
CA LEU A 79 -15.83 -4.22 10.70
C LEU A 79 -14.61 -3.85 9.85
N VAL A 80 -14.57 -2.62 9.35
CA VAL A 80 -13.43 -2.11 8.57
C VAL A 80 -12.19 -2.00 9.44
N GLU A 81 -12.30 -1.53 10.69
CA GLU A 81 -11.19 -1.46 11.64
C GLU A 81 -10.57 -2.83 11.89
N THR A 82 -11.39 -3.87 12.10
CA THR A 82 -10.90 -5.26 12.27
C THR A 82 -10.14 -5.75 11.03
N LEU A 83 -10.65 -5.43 9.83
CA LEU A 83 -9.98 -5.81 8.59
C LEU A 83 -8.65 -5.06 8.40
N LEU A 84 -8.61 -3.79 8.79
CA LEU A 84 -7.40 -2.97 8.73
C LEU A 84 -6.34 -3.43 9.73
N GLU A 85 -6.73 -3.83 10.95
CA GLU A 85 -5.80 -4.38 11.94
C GLU A 85 -5.10 -5.63 11.41
N ALA A 86 -5.85 -6.59 10.87
CA ALA A 86 -5.30 -7.81 10.28
C ALA A 86 -4.38 -7.51 9.08
N GLU A 87 -4.75 -6.53 8.25
CA GLU A 87 -3.94 -6.11 7.10
C GLU A 87 -2.64 -5.40 7.55
N LEU A 88 -2.72 -4.60 8.60
CA LEU A 88 -1.58 -3.87 9.14
C LEU A 88 -0.55 -4.83 9.75
N GLU A 89 -0.99 -5.84 10.50
CA GLU A 89 -0.11 -6.89 11.03
C GLU A 89 0.65 -7.60 9.89
N ARG A 90 -0.06 -8.00 8.83
CA ARG A 90 0.58 -8.61 7.64
C ARG A 90 1.58 -7.65 6.99
N PHE A 91 1.20 -6.39 6.83
CA PHE A 91 2.07 -5.39 6.21
C PHE A 91 3.35 -5.15 7.03
N GLU A 92 3.26 -5.14 8.37
CA GLU A 92 4.42 -4.99 9.24
C GLU A 92 5.40 -6.16 9.11
N GLU A 93 4.90 -7.40 9.03
CA GLU A 93 5.73 -8.58 8.78
C GLU A 93 6.45 -8.50 7.42
N GLU A 94 5.73 -8.14 6.36
CA GLU A 94 6.30 -7.96 5.02
C GLU A 94 7.34 -6.83 4.99
N ALA A 95 7.05 -5.70 5.64
CA ALA A 95 7.95 -4.57 5.72
C ALA A 95 9.25 -4.92 6.44
N HIS A 96 9.18 -5.67 7.55
CA HIS A 96 10.37 -6.17 8.26
C HIS A 96 11.20 -7.13 7.39
N GLU A 97 10.55 -8.07 6.70
CA GLU A 97 11.27 -8.98 5.80
C GLU A 97 12.01 -8.19 4.71
N HIS A 98 11.33 -7.23 4.09
CA HIS A 98 11.90 -6.38 3.05
C HIS A 98 13.08 -5.55 3.56
N ALA A 99 12.97 -4.98 4.75
CA ALA A 99 14.04 -4.20 5.38
C ALA A 99 15.29 -5.04 5.68
N ALA A 100 15.11 -6.33 6.03
CA ALA A 100 16.22 -7.23 6.35
C ALA A 100 16.92 -7.84 5.12
N ARG A 101 16.29 -7.83 3.93
CA ARG A 101 16.85 -8.43 2.70
C ARG A 101 18.27 -7.96 2.36
N PRO A 102 18.60 -6.66 2.38
CA PRO A 102 19.95 -6.19 2.08
C PRO A 102 21.00 -6.73 3.07
N LEU A 103 20.66 -6.75 4.36
CA LEU A 103 21.56 -7.24 5.41
C LEU A 103 21.83 -8.74 5.28
N VAL A 104 20.79 -9.54 4.99
CA VAL A 104 20.93 -10.98 4.74
C VAL A 104 21.77 -11.26 3.50
N ALA A 105 21.61 -10.44 2.45
CA ALA A 105 22.43 -10.55 1.25
C ALA A 105 23.91 -10.27 1.56
N GLU A 106 24.20 -9.20 2.29
CA GLU A 106 25.56 -8.86 2.71
C GLU A 106 26.21 -9.95 3.57
N LEU A 107 25.46 -10.51 4.52
CA LEU A 107 25.91 -11.63 5.36
C LEU A 107 26.33 -12.84 4.52
N ARG A 108 25.51 -13.20 3.51
CA ARG A 108 25.81 -14.32 2.60
C ARG A 108 27.05 -14.06 1.76
N VAL A 109 27.21 -12.83 1.24
CA VAL A 109 28.40 -12.46 0.47
C VAL A 109 29.66 -12.60 1.32
N ARG A 110 29.64 -12.11 2.57
CA ARG A 110 30.78 -12.22 3.49
C ARG A 110 31.10 -13.67 3.83
N ALA A 111 30.09 -14.47 4.15
CA ALA A 111 30.29 -15.89 4.47
C ALA A 111 30.87 -16.67 3.28
N GLU A 112 30.42 -16.38 2.06
CA GLU A 112 30.94 -17.00 0.85
C GLU A 112 32.39 -16.57 0.56
N ALA A 113 32.73 -15.30 0.79
CA ALA A 113 34.10 -14.81 0.65
C ALA A 113 35.06 -15.53 1.61
N ILE A 114 34.66 -15.68 2.88
CA ILE A 114 35.43 -16.43 3.89
C ILE A 114 35.58 -17.90 3.45
N ARG A 115 34.48 -18.54 3.06
CA ARG A 115 34.48 -19.94 2.61
C ARG A 115 35.46 -20.18 1.47
N LYS A 116 35.41 -19.36 0.42
CA LYS A 116 36.32 -19.47 -0.73
C LYS A 116 37.78 -19.33 -0.30
N ALA A 117 38.10 -18.35 0.54
CA ALA A 117 39.46 -18.14 1.03
C ALA A 117 40.00 -19.31 1.86
N GLU A 118 39.14 -20.01 2.62
CA GLU A 118 39.53 -21.22 3.36
C GLU A 118 39.69 -22.44 2.42
N VAL A 119 38.80 -22.61 1.44
CA VAL A 119 38.90 -23.68 0.43
C VAL A 119 40.18 -23.54 -0.38
N GLU A 120 40.50 -22.34 -0.87
CA GLU A 120 41.72 -22.06 -1.61
C GLU A 120 42.97 -22.38 -0.78
N ARG A 121 42.98 -21.98 0.50
CA ARG A 121 44.09 -22.31 1.44
C ARG A 121 44.25 -23.81 1.67
N ALA A 122 43.15 -24.54 1.85
CA ALA A 122 43.17 -25.98 2.07
C ALA A 122 43.65 -26.74 0.83
N VAL A 123 43.18 -26.36 -0.37
CA VAL A 123 43.62 -26.96 -1.64
C VAL A 123 45.09 -26.67 -1.91
N ALA A 124 45.57 -25.45 -1.61
CA ALA A 124 46.99 -25.11 -1.76
C ALA A 124 47.91 -25.90 -0.80
N ALA A 125 47.37 -26.43 0.30
CA ALA A 125 48.13 -27.16 1.31
C ALA A 125 48.29 -28.68 1.02
N GLY A 126 47.59 -29.26 0.02
CA GLY A 126 47.79 -30.68 -0.37
C GLY A 126 46.66 -31.32 -1.19
N ASP A 127 46.76 -32.64 -1.42
CA ASP A 127 45.89 -33.54 -2.23
C ASP A 127 44.44 -33.67 -1.69
N ILE A 128 43.75 -32.55 -1.54
CA ILE A 128 42.33 -32.52 -1.22
C ILE A 128 41.58 -32.34 -2.53
N ASP A 129 40.57 -33.20 -2.75
CA ASP A 129 39.62 -33.02 -3.84
C ASP A 129 38.87 -31.68 -3.66
N ALA A 130 39.26 -30.70 -4.49
CA ALA A 130 38.73 -29.34 -4.46
C ALA A 130 37.22 -29.30 -4.68
N GLU A 131 36.68 -30.19 -5.53
CA GLU A 131 35.26 -30.23 -5.85
C GLU A 131 34.45 -30.78 -4.67
N MET A 132 34.95 -31.85 -4.04
CA MET A 132 34.33 -32.41 -2.84
C MET A 132 34.36 -31.42 -1.67
N LEU A 133 35.49 -30.76 -1.43
CA LEU A 133 35.64 -29.78 -0.37
C LEU A 133 34.73 -28.57 -0.57
N ASP A 134 34.68 -28.04 -1.79
CA ASP A 134 33.81 -26.91 -2.12
C ASP A 134 32.32 -27.26 -1.94
N ARG A 135 31.90 -28.46 -2.37
CA ARG A 135 30.52 -28.95 -2.18
C ARG A 135 30.14 -29.07 -0.70
N VAL A 136 31.03 -29.64 0.12
CA VAL A 136 30.77 -29.84 1.57
C VAL A 136 30.72 -28.51 2.30
N THR A 137 31.68 -27.61 2.02
CA THR A 137 31.75 -26.30 2.67
C THR A 137 30.56 -25.40 2.28
N ARG A 138 30.08 -25.44 1.02
CA ARG A 138 28.85 -24.74 0.62
C ARG A 138 27.64 -25.20 1.43
N ARG A 139 27.43 -26.51 1.53
CA ARG A 139 26.34 -27.08 2.35
C ARG A 139 26.44 -26.68 3.83
N LEU A 140 27.66 -26.60 4.36
CA LEU A 140 27.90 -26.18 5.74
C LEU A 140 27.53 -24.70 5.94
N VAL A 141 27.98 -23.81 5.06
CA VAL A 141 27.62 -22.38 5.10
C VAL A 141 26.11 -22.18 4.95
N ASP A 142 25.46 -22.86 4.00
CA ASP A 142 24.02 -22.80 3.82
C ASP A 142 23.27 -23.26 5.08
N ARG A 143 23.77 -24.33 5.73
CA ARG A 143 23.17 -24.86 6.96
C ARG A 143 23.34 -23.91 8.14
N LEU A 144 24.51 -23.28 8.28
CA LEU A 144 24.80 -22.30 9.32
C LEU A 144 23.99 -21.02 9.14
N LEU A 145 23.83 -20.55 7.90
CA LEU A 145 23.16 -19.28 7.62
C LEU A 145 21.63 -19.36 7.62
N ARG A 146 21.04 -20.55 7.55
CA ARG A 146 19.57 -20.73 7.50
C ARG A 146 18.86 -20.01 8.64
N VAL A 147 19.27 -20.30 9.87
CA VAL A 147 18.66 -19.80 11.11
C VAL A 147 18.91 -18.30 11.32
N PRO A 148 20.15 -17.78 11.28
CA PRO A 148 20.39 -16.35 11.47
C PRO A 148 19.77 -15.51 10.33
N SER A 149 19.75 -16.02 9.09
CA SER A 149 19.05 -15.31 7.99
C SER A 149 17.55 -15.21 8.23
N ALA A 150 16.93 -16.24 8.78
CA ALA A 150 15.50 -16.23 9.12
C ALA A 150 15.22 -15.30 10.30
N ALA A 151 16.03 -15.34 11.36
CA ALA A 151 15.89 -14.47 12.52
C ALA A 151 16.00 -12.98 12.15
N LEU A 152 16.92 -12.63 11.25
CA LEU A 152 17.06 -11.26 10.74
C LEU A 152 15.83 -10.80 9.95
N ARG A 153 15.22 -11.67 9.14
CA ARG A 153 14.02 -11.36 8.35
C ARG A 153 12.78 -11.13 9.21
N LEU A 154 12.65 -11.89 10.29
CA LEU A 154 11.52 -11.80 11.20
C LEU A 154 11.66 -10.65 12.21
N GLY A 155 12.69 -9.79 12.07
CA GLY A 155 12.92 -8.70 13.01
C GLY A 155 13.20 -9.16 14.45
N ALA A 156 13.55 -10.45 14.65
CA ALA A 156 13.81 -11.03 15.94
C ALA A 156 15.10 -10.42 16.51
N ARG A 157 14.96 -9.32 17.27
CA ARG A 157 16.07 -8.78 18.07
C ARG A 157 16.49 -9.86 19.06
N PRO A 158 17.80 -10.10 19.25
CA PRO A 158 18.24 -10.84 20.43
C PRO A 158 17.75 -10.05 21.65
N ARG A 159 16.85 -10.62 22.44
CA ARG A 159 16.38 -10.00 23.68
C ARG A 159 17.58 -9.87 24.61
N ALA A 160 17.91 -8.65 24.99
CA ALA A 160 18.90 -8.42 26.04
C ALA A 160 18.40 -9.07 27.33
N GLY A 161 18.98 -10.21 27.71
CA GLY A 161 18.75 -10.88 28.99
C GLY A 161 17.83 -12.12 28.97
N GLY A 162 17.45 -12.65 27.81
CA GLY A 162 16.69 -13.90 27.73
C GLY A 162 17.01 -14.65 26.44
N ALA A 163 17.07 -15.97 26.55
CA ALA A 163 17.68 -16.91 25.62
C ALA A 163 17.77 -16.44 24.16
N GLY A 164 18.99 -16.36 23.62
CA GLY A 164 19.23 -15.81 22.28
C GLY A 164 18.54 -16.63 21.17
N PRO A 165 18.39 -16.10 19.94
CA PRO A 165 17.82 -16.85 18.81
C PRO A 165 18.52 -18.18 18.52
N LEU A 166 19.78 -18.33 18.97
CA LEU A 166 20.57 -19.55 18.88
C LEU A 166 20.22 -20.58 19.97
N GLU A 167 19.71 -20.15 21.11
CA GLU A 167 19.40 -21.00 22.26
C GLU A 167 18.04 -21.72 22.07
N CYS A 168 17.09 -21.05 21.42
CA CYS A 168 15.82 -21.65 20.94
C CYS A 168 16.03 -22.73 19.85
N VAL A 169 17.22 -22.81 19.26
CA VAL A 169 17.56 -23.76 18.19
C VAL A 169 18.56 -24.82 18.67
N LEU A 170 19.21 -24.62 19.81
CA LEU A 170 20.21 -25.53 20.39
C LEU A 170 19.71 -26.29 21.64
N GLY A 171 18.49 -26.05 22.12
CA GLY A 171 17.71 -26.98 22.95
C GLY A 171 16.50 -27.46 22.14
N GLU A 172 16.19 -28.74 21.98
CA GLU A 172 16.49 -29.92 22.77
C GLU A 172 16.93 -31.06 21.86
N GLY A 173 18.02 -31.72 22.23
CA GLY A 173 18.40 -33.04 21.73
C GLY A 173 18.70 -33.93 22.93
N GLU A 174 17.67 -34.60 23.42
CA GLU A 174 17.81 -35.95 23.99
C GLU A 174 18.09 -36.94 22.85
#